data_AF-D7G6D6-F1
#
_entry.id   AF-D7G6D6-F1
#
_cell.length_a   1.000
_cell.length_b   1.000
_cell.length_c   1.000
_cell.angle_alpha   90.00
_cell.angle_beta   90.00
_cell.angle_gamma   90.00
#
_symmetry.space_group_name_H-M   'P 1'
#
loop_
_entity.id
_entity.type
_entity.pdbx_description
1 polymer ?
#
loop_
_entity_poly.entity_id
_entity_poly.type
_entity_poly.pdbx_seq_one_letter_code
_entity_poly.pdbx_strand_id
1 'polypeptide(L)' 'MTKLGAVPVTPRNMLRLFKAGESMLLYPGGAKEALHQKGQDYQLFWPEKGEFVRMAASFNATIVPFAAVGSADR' A
#
# COMPACT_ATOMS: atom_id res chain seq x y z
N MET A 1 -17.86 -9.34 -11.41
CA MET A 1 -16.56 -9.00 -12.03
C MET A 1 -15.89 -7.97 -11.16
N THR A 2 -14.82 -8.33 -10.46
CA THR A 2 -14.10 -7.43 -9.55
C THR A 2 -13.40 -6.35 -10.37
N LYS A 3 -13.71 -5.08 -10.13
CA LYS A 3 -13.06 -3.96 -10.83
C LYS A 3 -11.71 -3.70 -10.16
N LEU A 4 -10.63 -3.81 -10.92
CA LEU A 4 -9.29 -3.43 -10.48
C LEU A 4 -8.99 -2.01 -10.93
N GLY A 5 -8.23 -1.27 -10.11
CA GLY A 5 -7.83 0.10 -10.40
C GLY A 5 -6.79 0.60 -9.41
N ALA A 6 -6.28 1.82 -9.63
CA ALA A 6 -5.33 2.49 -8.75
C ALA A 6 -5.85 3.88 -8.37
N VAL A 7 -5.66 4.26 -7.11
CA VAL A 7 -5.96 5.60 -6.60
C VAL A 7 -4.78 6.10 -5.79
N PRO A 8 -4.52 7.42 -5.72
CA PRO A 8 -3.51 7.97 -4.83
C PRO A 8 -3.77 7.57 -3.37
N VAL A 9 -2.72 7.18 -2.65
CA VAL A 9 -2.79 6.84 -1.23
C VAL A 9 -3.03 8.12 -0.44
N THR A 10 -4.28 8.32 -0.02
CA THR A 10 -4.70 9.45 0.83
C THR A 10 -5.67 8.95 1.90
N PRO A 11 -5.75 9.60 3.07
CA PRO A 11 -6.71 9.23 4.12
C PRO A 11 -8.15 9.17 3.61
N ARG A 12 -8.53 10.10 2.73
CA ARG A 12 -9.88 10.18 2.15
C ARG A 12 -10.18 8.98 1.24
N ASN A 13 -9.23 8.56 0.41
CA ASN A 13 -9.42 7.41 -0.48
C ASN A 13 -9.45 6.10 0.31
N MET A 14 -8.53 5.92 1.27
CA MET A 14 -8.54 4.76 2.16
C MET A 14 -9.87 4.64 2.91
N LEU A 15 -10.37 5.74 3.48
CA LEU A 15 -11.66 5.77 4.16
C LEU A 15 -12.81 5.32 3.25
N ARG A 16 -12.83 5.80 2.00
CA ARG A 16 -13.87 5.43 1.02
C ARG A 16 -13.82 3.95 0.66
N LEU A 17 -12.63 3.41 0.44
CA LEU A 17 -12.43 2.00 0.07
C LEU A 17 -12.77 1.07 1.24
N PHE A 18 -12.32 1.39 2.46
CA PHE A 18 -12.70 0.64 3.65
C PHE A 18 -14.21 0.66 3.90
N LYS A 19 -14.87 1.82 3.75
CA LYS A 19 -16.35 1.92 3.85
C LYS A 19 -17.08 1.10 2.79
N ALA A 20 -16.48 0.91 1.63
CA ALA A 20 -17.03 0.07 0.56
C ALA A 20 -16.73 -1.42 0.76
N GLY A 21 -15.97 -1.80 1.79
CA GLY A 21 -15.57 -3.20 2.02
C GLY A 21 -14.53 -3.72 1.04
N GLU A 22 -13.82 -2.82 0.33
CA GLU A 22 -12.87 -3.19 -0.70
C GLU A 22 -11.54 -3.67 -0.10
N SER A 23 -10.94 -4.66 -0.77
CA SER A 23 -9.56 -5.08 -0.47
C SER A 23 -8.58 -4.15 -1.18
N MET A 24 -7.51 -3.76 -0.49
CA MET A 24 -6.52 -2.82 -1.00
C MET A 24 -5.11 -3.39 -0.93
N LEU A 25 -4.31 -3.13 -1.96
CA LEU A 25 -2.86 -3.31 -1.94
C LEU A 25 -2.22 -1.92 -1.81
N LEU A 26 -1.32 -1.75 -0.86
CA LEU A 26 -0.58 -0.51 -0.65
C LEU A 26 0.90 -0.78 -0.48
N TYR A 27 1.70 0.16 -0.97
CA TYR A 27 3.14 0.23 -0.78
C TYR A 27 3.40 1.32 0.27
N PRO A 28 3.90 1.01 1.48
CA PRO A 28 4.09 1.98 2.55
C PRO A 28 4.93 3.19 2.14
N GLY A 29 5.95 2.97 1.30
CA GLY A 29 6.80 4.02 0.72
C GLY A 29 6.21 4.75 -0.47
N GLY A 30 4.98 4.39 -0.85
CA GLY A 30 4.24 5.01 -1.93
C GLY A 30 4.94 4.86 -3.28
N ALA A 31 4.93 5.93 -4.08
CA ALA A 31 5.46 5.90 -5.44
C ALA A 31 6.96 5.58 -5.52
N LYS A 32 7.73 5.83 -4.45
CA LYS A 32 9.17 5.49 -4.41
C LYS A 32 9.41 3.99 -4.46
N GLU A 33 8.54 3.20 -3.85
CA GLU A 33 8.59 1.73 -3.89
C GLU A 33 8.09 1.17 -5.23
N ALA A 34 7.31 1.93 -5.99
CA ALA A 34 6.90 1.53 -7.35
C ALA A 34 7.89 1.97 -8.43
N LEU A 35 8.71 2.99 -8.14
CA LEU A 35 9.67 3.63 -9.05
C LEU A 35 11.07 3.61 -8.43
N HIS A 36 11.53 2.43 -8.00
CA HIS A 36 12.85 2.28 -7.38
C HIS A 36 13.98 2.72 -8.32
N GLN A 37 14.95 3.43 -7.76
CA GLN A 37 16.18 3.81 -8.48
C GLN A 37 17.20 2.69 -8.40
N LYS A 38 18.20 2.71 -9.29
CA LYS A 38 19.29 1.72 -9.29
C LYS A 38 19.95 1.64 -7.90
N GLY A 39 20.03 0.44 -7.34
CA GLY A 39 20.60 0.19 -6.00
C GLY A 39 19.64 0.39 -4.83
N GLN A 40 18.34 0.57 -5.08
CA GLN A 40 17.28 0.59 -4.06
C GLN A 40 16.44 -0.70 -4.07
N ASP A 41 16.99 -1.77 -4.65
CA ASP A 41 16.29 -3.02 -4.82
C ASP A 41 15.90 -3.59 -3.45
N TYR A 42 14.65 -4.00 -3.34
CA TYR A 42 14.08 -4.62 -2.13
C TYR A 42 14.09 -3.74 -0.87
N GLN A 43 14.26 -2.42 -0.99
CA GLN A 43 14.13 -1.50 0.14
C GLN A 43 12.67 -1.14 0.42
N LEU A 44 12.29 -1.23 1.70
CA LEU A 44 11.01 -0.73 2.22
C LEU A 44 11.22 0.67 2.81
N PHE A 45 10.43 1.63 2.34
CA PHE A 45 10.47 3.01 2.81
C PHE A 45 9.26 3.27 3.70
N TRP A 46 9.43 3.05 5.00
CA TRP A 46 8.35 3.29 5.95
C TRP A 46 8.07 4.79 6.12
N PRO A 47 6.80 5.23 6.09
CA PRO A 47 6.45 6.60 6.43
C PRO A 47 6.68 6.82 7.93
N GLU A 48 7.10 8.04 8.32
CA GLU A 48 7.24 8.41 9.74
C GLU A 48 5.94 8.20 10.53
N LYS A 49 4.79 8.34 9.86
CA LYS A 49 3.46 8.12 10.42
C LYS A 49 2.80 6.93 9.76
N GLY A 50 2.52 5.89 10.55
CA GLY A 50 1.74 4.72 10.13
C GLY A 50 0.23 4.98 10.03
N GLU A 51 -0.20 5.95 9.22
CA GLU A 51 -1.62 6.30 9.10
C GLU A 51 -2.47 5.14 8.55
N PHE A 52 -1.93 4.34 7.64
CA PHE A 52 -2.63 3.16 7.12
C PHE A 52 -2.89 2.12 8.23
N VAL A 53 -1.99 2.00 9.22
CA VAL A 53 -2.16 1.12 10.38
C VAL A 53 -3.30 1.61 11.26
N ARG A 54 -3.35 2.92 11.54
CA ARG A 54 -4.44 3.54 12.31
C ARG A 54 -5.79 3.37 11.60
N MET A 55 -5.81 3.48 10.29
CA MET A 55 -7.01 3.28 9.48
C MET A 55 -7.45 1.81 9.53
N ALA A 56 -6.52 0.86 9.33
CA ALA A 56 -6.82 -0.56 9.43
C ALA A 56 -7.41 -0.93 10.79
N ALA A 57 -6.81 -0.43 11.89
CA ALA A 57 -7.33 -0.61 13.24
C ALA A 57 -8.76 -0.05 13.41
N SER A 58 -9.03 1.14 12.87
CA SER A 58 -10.35 1.79 12.95
C SER A 58 -11.46 1.00 12.23
N PHE A 59 -11.10 0.20 11.23
CA PHE A 59 -12.02 -0.62 10.45
C PHE A 59 -11.97 -2.11 10.81
N ASN A 60 -11.22 -2.49 11.85
CA ASN A 60 -10.93 -3.87 12.20
C ASN A 60 -10.43 -4.70 10.99
N ALA A 61 -9.64 -4.06 10.13
CA ALA A 61 -9.11 -4.68 8.93
C ALA A 61 -7.84 -5.48 9.25
N THR A 62 -7.73 -6.66 8.63
CA THR A 62 -6.52 -7.49 8.74
C THR A 62 -5.46 -6.96 7.79
N ILE A 63 -4.27 -6.66 8.33
CA ILE A 63 -3.10 -6.36 7.51
C ILE A 63 -2.42 -7.69 7.16
N VAL A 64 -2.35 -8.00 5.86
CA VAL A 64 -1.63 -9.16 5.34
C VAL A 64 -0.34 -8.69 4.70
N PRO A 65 0.83 -8.92 5.32
CA PRO A 65 2.11 -8.63 4.69
C PRO A 65 2.29 -9.50 3.44
N PHE A 66 2.71 -8.89 2.34
CA PHE A 66 3.00 -9.57 1.08
C PHE A 66 4.29 -9.03 0.48
N ALA A 67 5.07 -9.90 -0.15
CA ALA A 67 6.28 -9.55 -0.87
C ALA A 67 6.38 -10.40 -2.15
N ALA A 68 7.00 -9.84 -3.19
CA ALA A 68 7.25 -10.53 -4.45
C ALA A 68 8.73 -10.35 -4.85
N VAL A 69 9.32 -11.39 -5.45
CA VAL A 69 10.71 -11.40 -5.92
C VAL A 69 10.71 -11.40 -7.46
N GLY A 70 11.70 -10.76 -8.09
CA GLY A 70 11.88 -10.75 -9.54
C GLY A 70 11.45 -9.46 -10.25
N SER A 71 10.51 -8.68 -9.71
CA SER A 71 10.09 -7.41 -10.33
C SER A 71 11.13 -6.27 -10.19
N ALA A 72 12.04 -6.41 -9.23
CA ALA A 72 13.10 -5.44 -8.94
C ALA A 72 14.49 -5.90 -9.40
N ASP A 73 14.63 -7.12 -9.94
CA ASP A 73 15.91 -7.60 -10.47
C ASP A 73 16.17 -6.96 -11.85
N ARG A 74 17.02 -5.92 -11.90
CA ARG A 74 17.53 -5.31 -13.13
C ARG A 74 19.01 -4.97 -13.07
#